data_AF-A0A3S0DE63-F1
#
_entry.id   AF-A0A3S0DE63-F1
#
_cell.length_a   1.000
_cell.length_b   1.000
_cell.length_c   1.000
_cell.angle_alpha   90.00
_cell.angle_beta   90.00
_cell.angle_gamma   90.00
#
_symmetry.space_group_name_H-M   'P 1'
#
loop_
_entity.id
_entity.type
_entity.pdbx_description
1 polymer ?
#
loop_
_entity_poly.entity_id
_entity_poly.type
_entity_poly.pdbx_seq_one_letter_code
_entity_poly.pdbx_strand_id
1 'polypeptide(L)'
;MKRFAILLACAAFAVAAQATPQQDKMKACNAEAKDKKGDERKAFMKECLAAKPAADAASPACEKSAADKKLHGAAAKSHIKKCIADAASAPK
;
A
#
# COMPACT_ATOMS: atom_id res chain seq x y z
N MET A 1 41.41 -19.08 -23.30
CA MET A 1 41.00 -20.48 -23.10
C MET A 1 41.14 -20.89 -21.63
N LYS A 2 40.11 -20.72 -20.77
CA LYS A 2 39.85 -21.57 -19.57
C LYS A 2 38.63 -21.18 -18.71
N ARG A 3 37.58 -20.52 -19.23
CA ARG A 3 36.32 -20.34 -18.45
C ARG A 3 35.03 -20.54 -19.25
N PHE A 4 35.15 -21.08 -20.47
CA PHE A 4 34.03 -21.66 -21.21
C PHE A 4 33.84 -23.12 -20.76
N ALA A 5 33.25 -23.35 -19.58
CA ALA A 5 32.89 -24.69 -19.12
C ALA A 5 31.88 -24.69 -17.96
N ILE A 6 30.89 -23.79 -17.97
CA ILE A 6 29.68 -23.96 -17.15
C ILE A 6 28.48 -23.60 -18.03
N LEU A 7 28.21 -24.47 -18.99
CA LEU A 7 26.91 -24.63 -19.64
C LEU A 7 26.36 -25.96 -19.12
N LEU A 8 25.54 -25.93 -18.06
CA LEU A 8 24.40 -26.84 -17.93
C LEU A 8 23.49 -26.42 -16.75
N ALA A 9 22.20 -26.27 -17.07
CA ALA A 9 21.07 -26.41 -16.16
C ALA A 9 20.83 -25.33 -15.08
N CYS A 10 20.21 -24.22 -15.50
CA CYS A 10 19.04 -23.70 -14.78
C CYS A 10 17.98 -23.35 -15.80
N ALA A 11 17.11 -24.33 -16.05
CA ALA A 11 15.86 -24.12 -16.77
C ALA A 11 15.02 -23.06 -16.05
N ALA A 12 14.44 -22.17 -16.85
CA ALA A 12 13.18 -21.48 -16.61
C ALA A 12 12.92 -20.96 -15.18
N PHE A 13 13.48 -19.80 -14.87
CA PHE A 13 12.71 -18.80 -14.13
C PHE A 13 12.49 -17.62 -15.06
N ALA A 14 11.46 -17.74 -15.90
CA ALA A 14 10.77 -16.57 -16.37
C ALA A 14 10.20 -15.89 -15.11
N VAL A 15 10.97 -14.96 -14.53
CA VAL A 15 10.41 -13.91 -13.68
C VAL A 15 9.46 -13.15 -14.59
N ALA A 16 8.20 -13.56 -14.57
CA ALA A 16 7.11 -12.72 -15.02
C ALA A 16 7.34 -11.36 -14.34
N ALA A 17 7.43 -10.31 -15.15
CA ALA A 17 7.52 -8.94 -14.69
C ALA A 17 6.22 -8.57 -13.96
N GLN A 18 6.07 -9.07 -12.73
CA GLN A 18 4.99 -8.65 -11.86
C GLN A 18 5.36 -7.25 -11.40
N ALA A 19 4.59 -6.26 -11.86
CA ALA A 19 4.67 -4.92 -11.33
C ALA A 19 4.63 -5.03 -9.80
N THR A 20 5.67 -4.54 -9.14
CA THR A 20 5.69 -4.61 -7.69
C THR A 20 4.58 -3.70 -7.17
N PRO A 21 3.92 -4.03 -6.04
CA PRO A 21 2.88 -3.16 -5.46
C PRO A 21 3.39 -1.74 -5.17
N GLN A 22 4.71 -1.57 -5.07
CA GLN A 22 5.36 -0.27 -4.98
C GLN A 22 5.40 0.50 -6.31
N GLN A 23 5.55 -0.18 -7.46
CA GLN A 23 5.48 0.45 -8.78
C GLN A 23 4.08 0.94 -9.12
N ASP A 24 3.04 0.15 -8.84
CA ASP A 24 1.66 0.56 -9.12
C ASP A 24 1.25 1.75 -8.25
N LYS A 25 1.67 1.74 -6.99
CA LYS A 25 1.51 2.86 -6.08
C LYS A 25 2.21 4.12 -6.56
N MET A 26 3.46 4.00 -7.04
CA MET A 26 4.19 5.14 -7.59
C MET A 26 3.48 5.73 -8.82
N LYS A 27 2.91 4.89 -9.70
CA LYS A 27 2.14 5.32 -10.87
C LYS A 27 0.86 6.05 -10.46
N ALA A 28 0.11 5.51 -9.50
CA ALA A 28 -1.09 6.14 -8.95
C ALA A 28 -0.78 7.50 -8.29
N CYS A 29 0.23 7.55 -7.40
CA CYS A 29 0.66 8.80 -6.77
C CYS A 29 1.09 9.85 -7.81
N ASN A 30 1.80 9.46 -8.87
CA ASN A 30 2.14 10.40 -9.93
C ASN A 30 0.93 10.82 -10.76
N ALA A 31 -0.07 9.95 -10.91
CA ALA A 31 -1.29 10.27 -11.65
C ALA A 31 -2.21 11.24 -10.89
N GLU A 32 -2.27 11.16 -9.57
CA GLU A 32 -3.04 12.06 -8.70
C GLU A 32 -2.30 13.36 -8.37
N ALA A 33 -1.00 13.40 -8.63
CA ALA A 33 -0.15 14.58 -8.46
C ALA A 33 -0.12 15.51 -9.68
N LYS A 34 -0.79 15.17 -10.79
CA LYS A 34 -0.70 15.89 -12.08
C LYS A 34 -1.05 17.38 -11.95
N ASP A 35 -2.04 17.69 -11.11
CA ASP A 35 -2.54 19.05 -10.92
C ASP A 35 -1.83 19.80 -9.78
N LYS A 36 -0.95 19.12 -9.04
CA LYS A 36 -0.21 19.69 -7.92
C LYS A 36 1.17 20.16 -8.37
N LYS A 37 1.60 21.34 -7.92
CA LYS A 37 2.92 21.94 -8.26
C LYS A 37 3.63 22.41 -6.98
N GLY A 38 4.95 22.52 -7.07
CA GLY A 38 5.76 23.02 -5.94
C GLY A 38 5.66 22.15 -4.68
N ASP A 39 5.54 22.80 -3.53
CA ASP A 39 5.48 22.14 -2.23
C ASP A 39 4.25 21.26 -2.04
N GLU A 40 3.10 21.61 -2.65
CA GLU A 40 1.89 20.80 -2.58
C GLU A 40 2.08 19.42 -3.23
N ARG A 41 2.84 19.36 -4.34
CA ARG A 41 3.19 18.07 -4.97
C ARG A 41 4.10 17.24 -4.08
N LYS A 42 5.08 17.87 -3.43
CA LYS A 42 6.02 17.18 -2.54
C LYS A 42 5.34 16.62 -1.30
N ALA A 43 4.47 17.41 -0.66
CA ALA A 43 3.67 16.98 0.48
C ALA A 43 2.77 15.80 0.09
N PHE A 44 2.02 15.94 -1.01
CA PHE A 44 1.16 14.88 -1.53
C PHE A 44 1.93 13.60 -1.87
N MET A 45 3.09 13.71 -2.53
CA MET A 45 3.90 12.54 -2.87
C MET A 45 4.43 11.84 -1.61
N LYS A 46 4.82 12.61 -0.59
CA LYS A 46 5.30 12.06 0.69
C LYS A 46 4.19 11.32 1.41
N GLU A 47 2.99 11.89 1.49
CA GLU A 47 1.84 11.23 2.09
C GLU A 47 1.40 9.99 1.30
N CYS A 48 1.27 10.12 -0.03
CA CYS A 48 0.86 9.04 -0.89
C CYS A 48 1.84 7.85 -0.81
N LEU A 49 3.15 8.10 -0.83
CA LEU A 49 4.17 7.06 -0.69
C LEU A 49 4.32 6.53 0.74
N ALA A 50 3.99 7.31 1.77
CA ALA A 50 3.98 6.87 3.17
C ALA A 50 2.74 6.04 3.55
N ALA A 51 1.61 6.24 2.86
CA ALA A 51 0.37 5.49 3.10
C ALA A 51 0.58 4.01 2.77
N LYS A 52 0.75 3.15 3.77
CA LYS A 52 0.93 1.69 3.57
C LYS A 52 -0.17 1.15 2.61
N PRO A 53 0.17 0.27 1.63
CA PRO A 53 -0.74 -0.08 0.54
C PRO A 53 -2.12 -0.52 1.04
N ALA A 54 -3.13 -0.21 0.22
CA ALA A 54 -4.59 -0.24 0.43
C ALA A 54 -5.23 -1.54 0.98
N ALA A 55 -4.44 -2.51 1.45
CA ALA A 55 -4.92 -3.57 2.34
C ALA A 55 -5.33 -3.04 3.73
N ASP A 56 -4.88 -1.84 4.09
CA ASP A 56 -5.34 -1.08 5.26
C ASP A 56 -6.24 0.08 4.77
N ALA A 57 -7.34 -0.21 4.04
CA ALA A 57 -8.41 0.77 3.84
C ALA A 57 -9.12 1.01 5.18
N ALA A 58 -8.46 1.77 6.05
CA ALA A 58 -9.05 2.26 7.27
C ALA A 58 -10.21 3.18 6.85
N SER A 59 -11.44 2.75 7.11
CA SER A 59 -12.60 3.61 6.87
C SER A 59 -12.46 4.83 7.79
N PRO A 60 -12.61 6.07 7.29
CA PRO A 60 -12.49 7.27 8.12
C PRO A 60 -13.47 7.26 9.30
N ALA A 61 -14.59 6.55 9.18
CA ALA A 61 -15.53 6.30 10.28
C ALA A 61 -14.95 5.38 11.36
N CYS A 62 -14.20 4.33 10.98
CA CYS A 62 -13.57 3.40 11.91
C CYS A 62 -12.32 3.98 12.57
N GLU A 63 -11.59 4.87 11.89
CA GLU A 63 -10.50 5.65 12.48
C GLU A 63 -11.02 6.68 13.49
N LYS A 64 -12.12 7.37 13.15
CA LYS A 64 -12.80 8.27 14.09
C LYS A 64 -13.31 7.54 15.32
N SER A 65 -13.97 6.38 15.14
CA SER A 65 -14.42 5.52 16.23
C SER A 65 -13.28 5.01 17.13
N ALA A 66 -12.11 4.72 16.54
CA ALA A 66 -10.91 4.37 17.31
C ALA A 66 -10.34 5.58 18.07
N ALA A 67 -10.39 6.79 17.49
CA ALA A 67 -9.95 8.02 18.11
C ALA A 67 -10.86 8.48 19.26
N ASP A 68 -12.18 8.36 19.12
CA ASP A 68 -13.17 8.65 20.18
C ASP A 68 -12.95 7.74 21.41
N LYS A 69 -12.49 6.50 21.19
CA LYS A 69 -12.12 5.56 22.24
C LYS A 69 -10.68 5.73 22.75
N LYS A 70 -9.95 6.74 22.25
CA LYS A 70 -8.53 7.01 22.56
C LYS A 70 -7.65 5.77 22.40
N LEU A 71 -7.97 4.92 21.41
CA LEU A 71 -7.19 3.73 21.13
C LEU A 71 -5.94 4.14 20.37
N HIS A 72 -4.79 3.68 20.84
CA HIS A 72 -3.49 3.94 20.22
C HIS A 72 -2.80 2.62 19.88
N GLY A 73 -1.91 2.66 18.88
CA GLY A 73 -1.08 1.51 18.51
C GLY A 73 -1.88 0.26 18.13
N ALA A 74 -1.52 -0.88 18.72
CA ALA A 74 -2.11 -2.18 18.40
C ALA A 74 -3.63 -2.24 18.67
N ALA A 75 -4.09 -1.55 19.72
CA ALA A 75 -5.51 -1.52 20.08
C ALA A 75 -6.34 -0.77 19.02
N ALA A 76 -5.81 0.33 18.48
CA ALA A 76 -6.44 1.07 17.38
C ALA A 76 -6.54 0.19 16.13
N LYS A 77 -5.45 -0.49 15.75
CA LYS A 77 -5.47 -1.40 14.58
C LYS A 77 -6.44 -2.56 14.74
N SER A 78 -6.53 -3.16 15.92
CA SER A 78 -7.47 -4.24 16.20
C SER A 78 -8.93 -3.76 16.13
N HIS A 79 -9.21 -2.59 16.71
CA HIS A 79 -10.52 -1.95 16.67
C HIS A 79 -10.93 -1.54 15.25
N ILE A 80 -10.03 -0.93 14.49
CA ILE A 80 -10.28 -0.54 13.09
C ILE A 80 -10.58 -1.78 12.25
N LYS A 81 -9.82 -2.87 12.41
CA LYS A 81 -10.05 -4.12 11.68
C LYS A 81 -11.40 -4.76 12.02
N LYS A 82 -11.78 -4.73 13.29
CA LYS A 82 -13.10 -5.21 13.75
C LYS A 82 -14.23 -4.34 13.21
N CYS A 83 -14.10 -3.02 13.31
CA CYS A 83 -15.06 -2.05 12.80
C CYS A 83 -15.30 -2.17 11.29
N ILE A 84 -14.25 -2.40 10.49
CA ILE A 84 -14.39 -2.60 9.04
C ILE A 84 -15.14 -3.91 8.74
N ALA A 85 -14.87 -4.99 9.48
CA ALA A 85 -15.58 -6.25 9.31
C ALA A 85 -17.08 -6.14 9.69
N ASP A 86 -17.37 -5.39 10.76
CA ASP A 86 -18.75 -5.14 11.19
C ASP A 86 -19.48 -4.20 10.20
N ALA A 87 -18.80 -3.20 9.65
CA ALA A 87 -19.35 -2.30 8.62
C ALA A 87 -19.65 -3.02 7.28
N ALA A 88 -18.88 -4.06 6.94
CA ALA A 88 -19.14 -4.90 5.77
C ALA A 88 -20.36 -5.84 5.95
N SER A 89 -20.80 -6.05 7.19
CA SER A 89 -21.89 -6.96 7.54
C SER A 89 -23.22 -6.24 7.81
N ALA A 90 -23.25 -4.91 7.77
CA ALA A 90 -24.48 -4.14 7.93
C ALA A 90 -25.37 -4.27 6.68
N PRO A 91 -26.66 -4.63 6.82
CA PRO A 91 -27.60 -4.58 5.69
C PRO A 91 -27.74 -3.13 5.23
N LYS A 92 -27.75 -2.92 3.90
CA LYS A 92 -27.98 -1.62 3.26
C LYS A 92 -29.38 -1.08 3.57
#